data_AF-T0ZSS6-F1
#
_entry.id   AF-T0ZSS6-F1
#
_cell.length_a   1.000
_cell.length_b   1.000
_cell.length_c   1.000
_cell.angle_alpha   90.00
_cell.angle_beta   90.00
_cell.angle_gamma   90.00
#
_symmetry.space_group_name_H-M   'P 1'
#
loop_
_entity.id
_entity.type
_entity.pdbx_description
1 polymer ?
#
loop_
_entity_poly.entity_id
_entity_poly.type
_entity_poly.pdbx_seq_one_letter_code
_entity_poly.pdbx_strand_id
1 'polypeptide(L)'
;MAKVLATPAYPLIEAAHYLNMPLSTLRTWCLGQPLRADAKTRRFDPLIRLDGDQRHALSFLNLVEVHVLAAIRRKHHIPLPVVRRAL
;
A
#
# COMPACT_ATOMS: atom_id res chain seq x y z
N MET A 1 23.20 0.23 8.10
CA MET A 1 22.07 1.09 8.50
C MET A 1 20.77 0.81 7.71
N ALA A 2 20.80 0.46 6.42
CA ALA A 2 19.59 0.18 5.62
C ALA A 2 18.65 -0.91 6.19
N LYS A 3 19.20 -1.89 6.94
CA LYS A 3 18.44 -3.00 7.52
C LYS A 3 17.32 -2.54 8.47
N VAL A 4 17.53 -1.45 9.22
CA VAL A 4 16.54 -0.97 10.20
C VAL A 4 15.31 -0.39 9.50
N LEU A 5 15.52 0.40 8.45
CA LEU A 5 14.41 1.08 7.73
C LEU A 5 13.52 0.10 6.95
N ALA A 6 14.09 -1.03 6.51
CA ALA A 6 13.39 -2.10 5.83
C ALA A 6 12.84 -3.18 6.78
N THR A 7 13.00 -3.04 8.11
CA THR A 7 12.43 -3.99 9.07
C THR A 7 10.94 -3.70 9.29
N PRO A 8 10.03 -4.66 9.08
CA PRO A 8 8.61 -4.45 9.34
C PRO A 8 8.37 -4.22 10.83
N ALA A 9 7.81 -3.06 11.17
CA ALA A 9 7.59 -2.63 12.55
C ALA A 9 6.24 -1.96 12.78
N TYR A 10 5.52 -1.59 11.72
CA TYR A 10 4.26 -0.86 11.78
C TYR A 10 3.10 -1.74 11.33
N PRO A 11 2.33 -2.36 12.24
CA PRO A 11 1.14 -3.13 11.88
C PRO A 11 0.20 -2.32 10.98
N LEU A 12 -0.46 -2.98 10.02
CA LEU A 12 -1.35 -2.30 9.07
C LEU A 12 -2.42 -1.43 9.73
N ILE A 13 -2.91 -1.81 10.92
CA ILE A 13 -3.90 -1.03 11.65
C ILE A 13 -3.34 0.30 12.19
N GLU A 14 -2.13 0.27 12.75
CA GLU A 14 -1.44 1.47 13.24
C GLU A 14 -1.01 2.35 12.07
N ALA A 15 -0.46 1.75 11.01
CA ALA A 15 -0.09 2.46 9.78
C ALA A 15 -1.30 3.18 9.16
N ALA A 16 -2.47 2.54 9.13
CA ALA A 16 -3.71 3.17 8.65
C ALA A 16 -4.08 4.41 9.47
N HIS A 17 -3.91 4.34 10.80
CA HIS A 17 -4.12 5.45 11.70
C HIS A 17 -3.13 6.59 11.42
N TYR A 18 -1.83 6.31 11.31
CA TYR A 18 -0.80 7.31 11.03
C TYR A 18 -0.99 8.01 9.68
N LEU A 19 -1.42 7.26 8.67
CA LEU A 19 -1.64 7.77 7.31
C LEU A 19 -3.00 8.47 7.15
N ASN A 20 -3.84 8.45 8.18
CA ASN A 20 -5.23 8.90 8.16
C ASN A 20 -5.96 8.32 6.92
N MET A 21 -5.97 7.00 6.81
CA MET A 21 -6.52 6.25 5.68
C MET A 21 -7.34 5.04 6.19
N PRO A 22 -8.46 4.67 5.53
CA PRO A 22 -9.17 3.44 5.87
C PRO A 22 -8.27 2.21 5.77
N LEU A 23 -8.30 1.34 6.79
CA LEU A 23 -7.52 0.09 6.81
C LEU A 23 -7.78 -0.78 5.57
N SER A 24 -9.01 -0.84 5.09
CA SER A 24 -9.37 -1.57 3.87
C SER A 24 -8.63 -1.04 2.64
N THR A 25 -8.51 0.28 2.50
CA THR A 25 -7.79 0.92 1.39
C THR A 25 -6.31 0.61 1.47
N LEU A 26 -5.72 0.74 2.67
CA LEU A 26 -4.32 0.41 2.90
C LEU A 26 -4.02 -1.07 2.57
N ARG A 27 -4.87 -1.99 3.05
CA ARG A 27 -4.75 -3.42 2.75
C ARG A 27 -4.82 -3.69 1.25
N THR A 28 -5.74 -3.05 0.53
CA THR A 28 -5.85 -3.20 -0.92
C THR A 28 -4.59 -2.70 -1.64
N TRP A 29 -3.96 -1.63 -1.17
CA TRP A 29 -2.71 -1.11 -1.77
C TRP A 29 -1.50 -1.99 -1.46
N CYS A 30 -1.41 -2.55 -0.26
CA CYS A 30 -0.24 -3.32 0.18
C CYS A 30 -0.32 -4.82 -0.17
N LEU A 31 -1.51 -5.41 -0.11
CA LEU A 31 -1.74 -6.86 -0.24
C LEU A 31 -2.50 -7.23 -1.51
N GLY A 32 -3.07 -6.23 -2.18
CA GLY A 32 -4.02 -6.43 -3.25
C GLY A 32 -5.40 -6.87 -2.73
N GLN A 33 -6.33 -7.05 -3.65
CA GLN A 33 -7.69 -7.51 -3.32
C GLN A 33 -8.27 -8.32 -4.48
N PRO A 34 -8.87 -9.51 -4.26
CA PRO A 34 -9.62 -10.18 -5.30
C PRO A 34 -10.85 -9.34 -5.66
N LEU A 35 -11.02 -9.06 -6.94
CA LEU A 35 -12.17 -8.34 -7.50
C LEU A 35 -13.05 -9.36 -8.22
N ARG A 36 -14.26 -9.58 -7.70
CA ARG A 36 -15.27 -10.36 -8.41
C ARG A 36 -15.85 -9.47 -9.51
N ALA A 37 -15.38 -9.68 -10.74
CA ALA A 37 -16.01 -9.15 -11.94
C ALA A 37 -16.65 -10.32 -12.69
N ASP A 38 -17.85 -10.10 -13.21
CA ASP A 38 -18.69 -11.09 -13.88
C ASP A 38 -17.87 -11.98 -14.84
N ALA A 39 -17.95 -13.29 -14.63
CA ALA A 39 -17.22 -14.37 -15.33
C ALA A 39 -15.66 -14.35 -15.35
N LYS A 40 -14.98 -13.32 -14.81
CA LYS A 40 -13.50 -13.27 -14.75
C LYS A 40 -13.01 -12.80 -13.39
N THR A 41 -12.27 -13.67 -12.68
CA THR A 41 -11.53 -13.27 -11.47
C THR A 41 -10.48 -12.23 -11.85
N ARG A 42 -10.75 -10.95 -11.55
CA ARG A 42 -9.73 -9.90 -11.62
C ARG A 42 -9.12 -9.74 -10.24
N ARG A 43 -7.85 -9.36 -10.14
CA ARG A 43 -7.21 -9.03 -8.87
C ARG A 43 -6.73 -7.59 -8.96
N PHE A 44 -6.95 -6.84 -7.90
CA PHE A 44 -6.22 -5.60 -7.68
C PHE A 44 -4.83 -5.99 -7.18
N ASP A 45 -3.80 -5.78 -7.99
CA ASP A 45 -2.43 -6.06 -7.59
C ASP A 45 -1.96 -5.08 -6.51
N PRO A 46 -1.01 -5.43 -5.65
CA PRO A 46 -0.38 -4.44 -4.78
C PRO A 46 0.19 -3.24 -5.58
N LEU A 47 0.26 -2.07 -4.95
CA LEU A 47 0.88 -0.85 -5.50
C LEU A 47 2.31 -0.65 -5.00
N ILE A 48 2.65 -1.25 -3.87
CA ILE A 48 4.00 -1.23 -3.30
C ILE A 48 4.44 -2.65 -2.97
N ARG A 49 5.75 -2.86 -2.89
CA ARG A 49 6.33 -4.12 -2.43
C ARG A 49 6.55 -4.04 -0.92
N LEU A 50 6.00 -4.98 -0.17
CA LEU A 50 6.27 -5.04 1.27
C LEU A 50 7.64 -5.68 1.53
N ASP A 51 8.35 -5.07 2.46
CA ASP A 51 9.56 -5.63 3.05
C ASP A 51 9.23 -6.79 4.02
N GLY A 52 10.11 -7.77 4.07
CA GLY A 52 10.04 -8.92 4.97
C GLY A 52 8.96 -9.96 4.64
N ASP A 53 8.97 -11.07 5.38
CA ASP A 53 8.04 -12.18 5.16
C ASP A 53 6.65 -11.95 5.79
N GLN A 54 6.57 -11.08 6.79
CA GLN A 54 5.33 -10.79 7.48
C GLN A 54 4.50 -9.73 6.73
N ARG A 55 3.58 -10.19 5.89
CA ARG A 55 2.57 -9.38 5.18
C ARG A 55 1.54 -8.69 6.09
N HIS A 56 1.87 -8.48 7.36
CA HIS A 56 1.00 -7.88 8.37
C HIS A 56 1.46 -6.50 8.84
N ALA A 57 2.71 -6.13 8.53
CA ALA A 57 3.32 -4.87 8.94
C ALA A 57 4.07 -4.18 7.79
N LEU A 58 4.18 -2.86 7.89
CA LEU A 58 4.99 -2.02 7.04
C LEU A 58 6.34 -1.79 7.71
N SER A 59 7.40 -1.72 6.91
CA SER A 59 8.65 -1.10 7.31
C SER A 59 8.48 0.42 7.31
N PHE A 60 9.47 1.15 7.81
CA PHE A 60 9.46 2.61 7.70
C PHE A 60 9.44 3.06 6.23
N LEU A 61 10.20 2.39 5.36
CA LEU A 61 10.19 2.68 3.92
C LEU A 61 8.82 2.44 3.30
N ASN A 62 8.17 1.30 3.58
CA ASN A 62 6.83 1.03 3.08
C ASN A 62 5.82 2.07 3.57
N LEU A 63 5.92 2.51 4.83
CA LEU A 63 5.05 3.55 5.38
C LEU A 63 5.22 4.88 4.64
N VAL A 64 6.47 5.27 4.36
CA VAL A 64 6.79 6.49 3.58
C VAL A 64 6.30 6.36 2.14
N GLU A 65 6.51 5.22 1.48
CA GLU A 65 6.00 4.98 0.12
C GLU A 65 4.48 5.14 0.04
N VAL A 66 3.75 4.52 0.98
CA VAL A 66 2.29 4.70 1.03
C VAL A 66 1.91 6.14 1.33
N HIS A 67 2.62 6.84 2.21
CA HIS A 67 2.37 8.24 2.50
C HIS A 67 2.46 9.11 1.24
N VAL A 68 3.54 8.96 0.47
CA VAL A 68 3.74 9.68 -0.80
C VAL A 68 2.65 9.32 -1.81
N LEU A 69 2.33 8.04 -1.96
CA LEU A 69 1.26 7.57 -2.83
C LEU A 69 -0.11 8.17 -2.43
N ALA A 70 -0.38 8.28 -1.14
CA ALA A 70 -1.60 8.88 -0.63
C ALA A 70 -1.65 10.39 -0.92
N ALA A 71 -0.52 11.10 -0.84
CA ALA A 71 -0.44 12.51 -1.23
C ALA A 71 -0.66 12.70 -2.74
N ILE A 72 -0.06 11.87 -3.58
CA ILE A 72 -0.28 11.86 -5.03
C ILE A 72 -1.78 11.72 -5.37
N ARG A 73 -2.47 10.80 -4.69
CA ARG A 73 -3.91 10.60 -4.91
C ARG A 73 -4.80 11.69 -4.33
N ARG A 74 -4.52 12.17 -3.12
CA ARG A 74 -5.44 13.07 -2.37
C ARG A 74 -5.17 14.54 -2.65
N LYS A 75 -3.91 14.92 -2.82
CA LYS A 75 -3.49 16.32 -3.03
C LYS A 75 -3.35 16.66 -4.50
N HIS A 76 -2.86 15.72 -5.31
CA HIS A 76 -2.64 15.93 -6.75
C HIS A 76 -3.71 15.28 -7.63
N HIS A 77 -4.67 14.56 -7.02
CA HIS A 77 -5.79 13.91 -7.72
C HIS A 77 -5.38 12.99 -8.87
N ILE A 78 -4.17 12.43 -8.83
CA ILE A 78 -3.67 11.54 -9.88
C ILE A 78 -4.37 10.18 -9.75
N PRO A 79 -5.03 9.69 -10.82
CA PRO A 79 -5.71 8.39 -10.79
C PRO A 79 -4.74 7.22 -10.61
N LEU A 80 -5.17 6.20 -9.86
CA LEU A 80 -4.39 4.97 -9.64
C LEU A 80 -3.87 4.28 -10.92
N PRO A 81 -4.64 4.20 -12.03
CA PRO A 81 -4.13 3.62 -13.26
C PRO A 81 -2.90 4.34 -13.84
N VAL A 82 -2.79 5.66 -13.63
CA VAL A 82 -1.64 6.47 -14.07
C VAL A 82 -0.43 6.15 -13.20
N VAL A 83 -0.61 6.12 -11.87
CA VAL A 83 0.43 5.73 -10.92
C VAL A 83 0.98 4.34 -11.26
N ARG A 84 0.10 3.36 -11.51
CA ARG A 84 0.51 1.99 -11.86
C ARG A 84 1.34 1.90 -13.13
N ARG A 85 1.14 2.80 -14.09
CA ARG A 85 1.90 2.78 -15.35
C ARG A 85 3.31 3.35 -15.19
N ALA A 86 3.54 4.12 -14.12
CA ALA A 86 4.80 4.82 -13.86
C ALA A 86 5.74 4.05 -12.91
N LEU A 87 5.26 2.98 -12.27
CA LEU A 87 6.01 2.06 -11.40
C LEU A 87 6.46 0.85 -12.20
#